data_AF-A0A2V3DXP3-F1
#
_entry.id   AF-A0A2V3DXP3-F1
#
_cell.length_a   1.000
_cell.length_b   1.000
_cell.length_c   1.000
_cell.angle_alpha   90.00
_cell.angle_beta   90.00
_cell.angle_gamma   90.00
#
_symmetry.space_group_name_H-M   'P 1'
#
loop_
_entity.id
_entity.type
_entity.pdbx_description
1 polymer ?
#
loop_
_entity_poly.entity_id
_entity_poly.type
_entity_poly.pdbx_seq_one_letter_code
_entity_poly.pdbx_strand_id
1 'polypeptide(L)' 'MRLLQAGVDIATIALLLEHENIRTTQIYLHADLAMKQRALDRTAPPQTRPGRYRPSDDLLAFLEGL' A
#
# COMPACT_ATOMS: atom_id res chain seq x y z
N MET A 1 7.53 -2.62 -5.78
CA MET A 1 8.57 -3.65 -6.05
C MET A 1 7.86 -4.94 -6.43
N ARG A 2 8.19 -5.58 -7.57
CA ARG A 2 7.41 -6.72 -8.11
C ARG A 2 7.43 -7.96 -7.20
N LEU A 3 8.54 -8.20 -6.49
CA LEU A 3 8.67 -9.32 -5.55
C LEU A 3 7.73 -9.19 -4.35
N LEU A 4 7.65 -8.00 -3.75
CA LEU A 4 6.72 -7.72 -2.65
C LEU A 4 5.25 -7.88 -3.08
N GLN A 5 4.92 -7.43 -4.30
CA GLN A 5 3.59 -7.57 -4.88
C GLN A 5 3.22 -9.04 -5.17
N ALA A 6 4.22 -9.87 -5.49
CA ALA A 6 4.07 -11.32 -5.66
C ALA A 6 3.99 -12.09 -4.32
N GLY A 7 4.03 -11.39 -3.18
CA GLY A 7 3.91 -11.99 -1.85
C GLY A 7 5.23 -12.51 -1.26
N VAL A 8 6.38 -12.15 -1.85
CA VAL A 8 7.69 -12.48 -1.28
C VAL A 8 7.91 -11.63 -0.03
N ASP A 9 8.30 -12.28 1.06
CA ASP A 9 8.53 -11.64 2.35
C ASP A 9 9.69 -10.62 2.29
N ILE A 10 9.58 -9.56 3.10
CA ILE A 10 10.52 -8.44 3.09
C ILE A 10 11.91 -8.84 3.60
N ALA A 11 12.02 -9.82 4.51
CA ALA A 11 13.32 -10.33 4.94
C ALA A 11 14.01 -11.12 3.82
N THR A 12 13.22 -11.83 2.99
CA THR A 12 13.74 -12.52 1.79
C THR A 12 14.22 -11.52 0.74
N ILE A 13 13.50 -10.41 0.55
CA ILE A 13 13.92 -9.33 -0.35
C ILE A 13 15.21 -8.66 0.15
N ALA A 14 15.33 -8.44 1.47
CA ALA A 14 16.56 -7.91 2.07
C ALA A 14 17.77 -8.82 1.82
N LEU A 15 17.60 -10.13 1.98
CA LEU A 15 18.65 -11.12 1.74
C LEU A 15 19.08 -11.18 0.26
N LEU A 16 18.12 -11.12 -0.68
CA LEU A 16 18.37 -11.10 -2.13
C LEU A 16 19.10 -9.84 -2.62
N LEU A 17 18.96 -8.73 -1.89
CA LEU A 17 19.65 -7.48 -2.18
C LEU A 17 20.96 -7.35 -1.39
N GLU A 18 21.37 -8.41 -0.69
CA GLU A 18 22.54 -8.44 0.21
C GLU A 18 22.53 -7.32 1.27
N HIS A 19 21.34 -6.91 1.70
CA HIS A 19 21.21 -5.93 2.76
C HIS A 19 21.40 -6.60 4.13
N GLU A 20 22.43 -6.19 4.86
CA GLU A 20 22.70 -6.68 6.23
C GLU A 20 21.57 -6.33 7.22
N ASN A 21 20.74 -5.34 6.88
CA ASN A 21 19.68 -4.82 7.74
C ASN A 21 18.37 -4.66 6.96
N ILE A 22 17.32 -5.34 7.42
CA ILE A 22 15.96 -5.29 6.82
C ILE A 22 15.41 -3.86 6.76
N ARG A 23 15.87 -2.97 7.66
CA ARG A 23 15.41 -1.57 7.75
C ARG A 23 15.64 -0.78 6.45
N THR A 24 16.64 -1.13 5.64
CA THR A 24 16.90 -0.47 4.33
C THR A 24 15.86 -0.85 3.27
N THR A 25 15.22 -2.01 3.40
CA THR A 25 14.14 -2.47 2.50
C THR A 25 12.75 -2.00 2.92
N GLN A 26 12.58 -1.44 4.12
CA GLN A 26 11.28 -0.95 4.60
C GLN A 26 10.67 0.15 3.72
N ILE A 27 11.50 0.88 2.96
CA ILE A 27 11.03 1.84 1.95
C ILE A 27 10.09 1.17 0.92
N TYR A 28 10.27 -0.11 0.61
CA TYR A 28 9.41 -0.84 -0.31
C TYR A 28 8.05 -1.19 0.30
N LEU A 29 7.97 -1.35 1.63
CA LEU A 29 6.71 -1.54 2.35
C LEU A 29 5.85 -0.27 2.31
N HIS A 30 6.49 0.91 2.36
CA HIS A 30 5.78 2.19 2.22
C HIS A 30 5.22 2.39 0.81
N ALA A 31 5.92 1.89 -0.21
CA ALA A 31 5.56 2.04 -1.63
C ALA A 31 4.40 1.14 -2.09
N ASP A 32 4.05 0.08 -1.36
CA ASP A 32 2.94 -0.81 -1.73
C ASP A 32 1.62 -0.41 -1.04
N LEU A 33 0.97 0.61 -1.60
CA LEU A 33 -0.37 1.06 -1.18
C LEU A 33 -1.44 -0.03 -1.33
N ALA A 34 -1.26 -1.00 -2.25
CA ALA A 34 -2.21 -2.09 -2.44
C ALA A 34 -2.14 -3.10 -1.29
N MET A 35 -0.94 -3.39 -0.78
CA MET A 35 -0.76 -4.22 0.42
C MET A 35 -1.42 -3.57 1.64
N LYS A 36 -1.24 -2.26 1.83
CA LYS A 36 -1.89 -1.51 2.93
C LYS A 36 -3.42 -1.54 2.81
N GLN A 37 -3.94 -1.36 1.60
CA GLN A 37 -5.39 -1.47 1.36
C GLN A 37 -5.93 -2.85 1.73
N ARG A 38 -5.27 -3.94 1.29
CA ARG A 38 -5.68 -5.31 1.62
C ARG A 38 -5.68 -5.58 3.12
N ALA A 39 -4.73 -5.02 3.86
CA ALA A 39 -4.69 -5.14 5.31
C ALA A 39 -5.87 -4.41 5.97
N LEU A 40 -6.17 -3.17 5.53
CA LEU A 40 -7.30 -2.39 6.03
C LEU A 40 -8.66 -3.05 5.72
N ASP A 41 -8.81 -3.62 4.52
CA ASP A 41 -10.04 -4.31 4.10
C ASP A 41 -10.34 -5.53 5.00
N ARG A 42 -9.30 -6.23 5.50
CA ARG A 42 -9.46 -7.38 6.42
C ARG A 42 -9.86 -6.97 7.83
N THR A 43 -9.63 -5.71 8.20
CA THR A 43 -9.95 -5.17 9.53
C THR A 43 -11.12 -4.19 9.50
N ALA A 44 -11.84 -4.10 8.37
CA ALA A 44 -12.95 -3.18 8.22
C ALA A 44 -14.09 -3.54 9.20
N PRO A 45 -14.62 -2.59 9.99
CA PRO A 45 -15.77 -2.83 10.86
C PRO A 45 -17.00 -3.29 10.06
N PRO A 46 -17.90 -4.12 10.65
CA PRO A 46 -19.03 -4.71 9.93
C PRO A 46 -20.01 -3.70 9.32
N GLN A 47 -20.08 -2.48 9.88
CA GLN A 47 -20.97 -1.41 9.44
C GLN A 47 -20.30 -0.41 8.49
N THR A 48 -19.05 -0.63 8.12
CA THR A 48 -18.33 0.24 7.19
C THR A 48 -18.58 -0.24 5.77
N ARG A 49 -18.93 0.69 4.86
CA ARG A 49 -19.05 0.36 3.43
C ARG A 49 -17.66 0.00 2.89
N PRO A 50 -17.44 -1.23 2.42
CA PRO A 50 -16.16 -1.61 1.84
C PRO A 50 -15.95 -0.89 0.51
N GLY A 51 -14.69 -0.56 0.21
CA GLY A 51 -14.29 0.04 -1.07
C GLY A 51 -13.39 1.26 -0.93
N ARG A 52 -12.78 1.64 -2.05
CA ARG A 52 -11.95 2.85 -2.13
C ARG A 52 -12.85 4.08 -2.26
N TYR A 53 -12.50 5.15 -1.53
CA TYR A 53 -13.16 6.44 -1.67
C TYR A 53 -13.17 6.88 -3.15
N ARG A 54 -14.35 7.26 -3.62
CA ARG A 54 -14.54 7.90 -4.93
C ARG A 54 -14.95 9.35 -4.66
N PRO A 55 -14.10 10.33 -4.99
CA PRO A 55 -14.48 11.74 -4.88
C PRO A 55 -15.64 12.05 -5.82
N SER A 56 -16.45 13.05 -5.45
CA SER A 56 -17.48 13.61 -6.33
C SER A 56 -16.86 14.48 -7.42
N ASP A 57 -17.57 14.63 -8.53
CA ASP A 57 -17.14 15.45 -9.66
C ASP A 57 -16.89 16.91 -9.23
N ASP A 58 -17.73 17.45 -8.33
CA ASP A 58 -17.56 18.79 -7.79
C ASP A 58 -16.24 18.97 -7.01
N LEU A 59 -15.82 17.95 -6.26
CA LEU A 59 -14.56 17.98 -5.51
C LEU A 59 -13.37 17.90 -6.46
N LEU A 60 -13.46 17.07 -7.50
CA LEU A 60 -12.43 16.97 -8.53
C LEU A 60 -12.27 18.29 -9.29
N ALA A 61 -13.39 18.90 -9.71
CA ALA A 61 -13.39 20.18 -10.41
C ALA A 61 -12.79 21.32 -9.57
N PHE A 62 -13.04 21.34 -8.25
CA PHE A 62 -12.40 22.29 -7.34
C PHE A 62 -10.88 22.09 -7.27
N LEU A 63 -10.41 20.84 -7.15
CA LEU A 63 -8.98 20.53 -7.02
C LEU A 63 -8.19 20.77 -8.31
N GLU A 64 -8.81 20.60 -9.49
CA GLU A 64 -8.18 20.91 -10.78
C GLU A 64 -8.00 22.42 -11.01
N GLY A 65 -8.76 23.26 -10.30
CA GLY A 65 -8.67 24.72 -10.39
C GLY A 65 -7.66 25.38 -9.44
N LEU A 66 -6.92 24.59 -8.64
CA LEU A 66 -5.90 25.03 -7.68
C LEU A 66 -4.49 25.02 -8.29
#